data_AF-A0AAN9AYY2-F1
#
_entry.id   AF-A0AAN9AYY2-F1
#
_cell.length_a   1.000
_cell.length_b   1.000
_cell.length_c   1.000
_cell.angle_alpha   90.00
_cell.angle_beta   90.00
_cell.angle_gamma   90.00
#
_symmetry.space_group_name_H-M   'P 1'
#
loop_
_entity.id
_entity.type
_entity.pdbx_description
1 polymer ?
#
loop_
_entity_poly.entity_id
_entity_poly.type
_entity_poly.pdbx_seq_one_letter_code
_entity_poly.pdbx_strand_id
1 'polypeptide(L)' 'MPELPSRVHAALYADDLVLWCTEEHATTATYRMQLALEKVAAWTDNWCVTINRDKTTATLFTLSAKVQPGRLTELGTRH' A
#
# COMPACT_ATOMS: atom_id res chain seq x y z
N MET A 1 -6.71 9.04 9.17
CA MET A 1 -5.59 8.26 8.58
C MET A 1 -4.88 7.51 9.71
N PRO A 2 -4.58 6.21 9.55
CA PRO A 2 -3.90 5.43 10.59
C PRO A 2 -2.42 5.82 10.70
N GLU A 3 -1.79 5.47 11.82
CA GLU A 3 -0.34 5.63 11.99
C GLU A 3 0.40 4.69 11.02
N LEU A 4 1.09 5.26 10.03
CA LEU A 4 1.79 4.49 9.00
C LEU A 4 3.14 3.94 9.48
N PRO A 5 3.65 2.87 8.85
CA PRO A 5 5.01 2.39 9.06
C PRO A 5 6.05 3.46 8.76
N SER A 6 7.22 3.39 9.42
CA SER A 6 8.31 4.33 9.15
C SER A 6 8.67 4.37 7.66
N ARG A 7 9.02 5.55 7.14
CA ARG A 7 9.39 5.80 5.72
C ARG A 7 8.28 5.53 4.69
N VAL A 8 7.05 5.25 5.14
CA VAL A 8 5.87 5.30 4.29
C VAL A 8 5.24 6.67 4.45
N HIS A 9 5.00 7.32 3.32
CA HIS A 9 4.32 8.59 3.22
C HIS A 9 2.92 8.37 2.62
N ALA A 10 2.03 9.30 2.92
CA ALA A 10 0.71 9.31 2.35
C ALA A 10 0.20 10.72 2.10
N ALA A 11 -0.67 10.81 1.11
CA ALA A 11 -1.47 11.98 0.83
C ALA A 11 -2.91 11.53 0.67
N LEU A 12 -3.82 12.17 1.40
CA LEU A 12 -5.25 11.97 1.29
C LEU A 12 -5.86 13.28 0.77
N TYR A 13 -6.55 13.21 -0.36
CA TYR A 13 -7.28 14.32 -0.92
C TYR A 13 -8.69 13.87 -1.27
N ALA A 14 -9.69 14.44 -0.61
CA ALA A 14 -11.07 13.95 -0.69
C ALA A 14 -11.13 12.42 -0.42
N ASP A 15 -11.64 11.64 -1.36
CA ASP A 15 -11.70 10.18 -1.33
C ASP A 15 -10.46 9.49 -1.94
N ASP A 16 -9.56 10.25 -2.58
CA ASP A 16 -8.33 9.72 -3.17
C ASP A 16 -7.20 9.61 -2.14
N LEU A 17 -6.68 8.40 -1.96
CA LEU A 17 -5.54 8.10 -1.10
C LEU A 17 -4.34 7.62 -1.94
N VAL A 18 -3.18 8.23 -1.72
CA VAL A 18 -1.90 7.79 -2.30
C VAL A 18 -0.94 7.41 -1.18
N LEU A 19 -0.32 6.24 -1.30
CA LEU A 19 0.75 5.76 -0.41
C LEU A 19 2.04 5.60 -1.22
N TRP A 20 3.17 6.04 -0.69
CA TRP A 20 4.48 5.82 -1.32
C TRP A 20 5.56 5.61 -0.27
N CYS A 21 6.60 4.86 -0.63
CA CYS A 21 7.79 4.66 0.20
C CYS A 21 9.03 4.62 -0.67
N THR A 22 10.16 5.09 -0.13
CA THR A 22 11.45 5.04 -0.80
C THR A 22 12.41 4.21 0.04
N GLU A 23 12.87 3.09 -0.51
CA GLU A 23 13.81 2.18 0.14
C GLU A 23 14.90 1.74 -0.85
N GLU A 24 16.06 1.38 -0.31
CA GLU A 24 17.18 0.86 -1.11
C GLU A 24 16.86 -0.50 -1.73
N HIS A 25 16.06 -1.31 -1.03
CA HIS A 25 15.70 -2.66 -1.42
C HIS A 25 14.20 -2.76 -1.75
N ALA A 26 13.89 -3.30 -2.93
CA ALA A 26 12.50 -3.52 -3.36
C ALA A 26 11.72 -4.43 -2.41
N THR A 27 12.36 -5.45 -1.82
CA THR A 27 11.74 -6.33 -0.82
C THR A 27 11.30 -5.58 0.42
N THR A 28 12.15 -4.67 0.92
CA THR A 28 11.83 -3.79 2.06
C THR A 28 10.71 -2.82 1.70
N ALA A 29 10.72 -2.24 0.49
CA ALA A 29 9.65 -1.37 0.00
C ALA A 29 8.31 -2.11 -0.04
N THR A 30 8.28 -3.30 -0.65
CA THR A 30 7.07 -4.14 -0.74
C THR A 30 6.55 -4.51 0.65
N TYR A 31 7.43 -4.94 1.56
CA TYR A 31 7.04 -5.27 2.93
C TYR A 31 6.41 -4.07 3.66
N ARG A 32 7.01 -2.88 3.56
CA ARG A 32 6.49 -1.67 4.19
C ARG A 32 5.16 -1.22 3.58
N MET A 33 5.05 -1.30 2.25
CA MET A 33 3.83 -0.95 1.54
C MET A 33 2.68 -1.90 1.90
N GLN A 34 2.96 -3.20 2.02
CA GLN A 34 1.98 -4.20 2.46
C GLN A 34 1.48 -3.89 3.87
N LEU A 35 2.38 -3.61 4.82
CA LEU A 35 2.01 -3.25 6.18
C LEU A 35 1.20 -1.93 6.23
N ALA A 36 1.55 -0.96 5.39
CA ALA A 36 0.78 0.28 5.28
C ALA A 36 -0.62 0.04 4.72
N LEU A 37 -0.74 -0.80 3.69
CA LEU A 37 -2.01 -1.19 3.10
C LEU A 37 -2.90 -1.92 4.10
N GLU A 38 -2.35 -2.84 4.89
CA GLU A 38 -3.09 -3.54 5.96
C GLU A 38 -3.64 -2.59 7.02
N LYS A 39 -2.84 -1.60 7.45
CA LYS A 39 -3.31 -0.58 8.38
C LYS A 39 -4.38 0.31 7.78
N VAL A 40 -4.25 0.68 6.51
CA VAL A 40 -5.25 1.46 5.78
C VAL A 40 -6.54 0.66 5.62
N ALA A 41 -6.46 -0.62 5.26
CA ALA A 41 -7.62 -1.49 5.14
C ALA A 41 -8.38 -1.64 6.46
N ALA A 42 -7.68 -1.86 7.57
CA ALA A 42 -8.29 -1.91 8.91
C ALA A 42 -8.91 -0.56 9.30
N TRP A 43 -8.26 0.55 8.92
CA TRP A 43 -8.83 1.88 9.13
C TRP A 43 -10.08 2.09 8.29
N THR A 44 -10.08 1.78 6.99
CA THR A 44 -11.27 1.97 6.14
C THR A 44 -12.44 1.09 6.59
N ASP A 45 -12.18 -0.15 7.03
CA ASP A 45 -13.19 -1.05 7.58
C ASP A 45 -13.88 -0.46 8.83
N ASN A 46 -13.10 0.11 9.75
CA ASN A 46 -13.66 0.79 10.93
C ASN A 46 -14.49 2.04 10.58
N TRP A 47 -14.30 2.60 9.39
CA TRP A 47 -15.08 3.74 8.88
C TRP A 47 -16.23 3.31 7.95
N CYS A 48 -16.49 2.00 7.81
CA CYS A 48 -17.46 1.42 6.89
C CYS A 48 -17.22 1.83 5.42
N VAL A 49 -15.96 2.10 5.05
CA VAL A 49 -15.54 2.45 3.69
C VAL A 49 -14.83 1.25 3.07
N THR A 50 -15.19 0.92 1.83
CA THR A 50 -14.56 -0.18 1.08
C THR A 50 -13.50 0.36 0.11
N ILE A 51 -12.30 -0.19 0.15
CA ILE A 51 -11.26 0.09 -0.84
C ILE A 51 -11.65 -0.62 -2.15
N ASN A 52 -11.71 0.13 -3.26
CA ASN A 52 -12.01 -0.45 -4.56
C ASN A 52 -10.75 -1.05 -5.18
N ARG A 53 -10.60 -2.37 -5.05
CA ARG A 53 -9.47 -3.15 -5.57
C ARG A 53 -9.22 -2.94 -7.07
N ASP A 54 -10.27 -2.82 -7.88
CA ASP A 54 -10.12 -2.68 -9.34
C ASP A 54 -9.56 -1.31 -9.74
N LYS A 55 -9.73 -0.31 -8.86
CA LYS A 55 -9.15 1.03 -9.02
C LYS A 55 -7.81 1.19 -8.31
N THR A 56 -7.53 0.37 -7.29
CA THR A 56 -6.25 0.39 -6.58
C THR A 56 -5.14 -0.11 -7.48
N THR A 57 -4.21 0.79 -7.82
CA THR A 57 -3.04 0.46 -8.62
C THR A 57 -1.78 0.59 -7.76
N ALA A 58 -0.87 -0.38 -7.84
CA ALA A 58 0.43 -0.31 -7.19
C ALA A 58 1.55 -0.35 -8.23
N THR A 59 2.44 0.65 -8.17
CA THR A 59 3.57 0.79 -9.09
C THR A 59 4.87 0.81 -8.30
N LEU A 60 5.83 -0.04 -8.66
CA LEU A 60 7.17 -0.02 -8.09
C LEU A 60 8.15 0.59 -9.10
N PHE A 61 8.79 1.68 -8.71
CA PHE A 61 9.89 2.28 -9.47
C PHE A 61 11.21 1.73 -8.95
N THR A 62 12.01 1.10 -9.81
CA THR A 62 13.36 0.64 -9.47
C THR A 62 14.36 1.06 -10.54
N LEU A 63 15.64 1.18 -10.16
CA LEU A 63 16.74 1.50 -11.09
C LEU A 63 17.08 0.36 -12.06
N SER A 64 16.51 -0.84 -11.86
CA SER A 64 16.81 -2.03 -12.66
C SER A 64 15.53 -2.63 -13.22
N ALA A 65 15.41 -2.68 -14.55
CA ALA A 65 14.27 -3.28 -15.26
C ALA A 65 14.10 -4.79 -15.00
N LYS A 66 15.03 -5.44 -14.28
CA LYS A 66 14.96 -6.87 -13.92
C LYS A 66 14.23 -7.13 -12.60
N VAL A 67 13.98 -6.10 -11.79
CA VAL A 67 13.32 -6.26 -10.48
C VAL A 67 11.82 -6.13 -10.69
N GLN A 68 11.13 -7.27 -10.69
CA GLN A 68 9.67 -7.26 -10.71
C GLN A 68 9.12 -6.75 -9.37
N PRO A 69 8.05 -5.95 -9.37
CA PRO A 69 7.34 -5.62 -8.14
C PRO A 69 6.90 -6.91 -7.45
N GLY A 70 7.23 -7.05 -6.16
CA GLY A 70 6.63 -8.10 -5.36
C GLY A 70 5.11 -7.95 -5.38
N ARG A 71 4.38 -9.05 -5.54
CA ARG A 71 2.91 -9.04 -5.59
C ARG A 71 2.38 -8.55 -4.23
N LEU A 72 1.90 -7.31 -4.19
CA LEU A 72 1.12 -6.80 -3.07
C LEU A 72 -0.20 -7.56 -3.07
N THR A 73 -0.49 -8.24 -1.97
CA THR A 73 -1.66 -9.12 -1.87
C THR A 73 -2.59 -8.49 -0.85
N GLU A 74 -3.77 -8.02 -1.27
CA GLU A 74 -4.80 -7.62 -0.32
C GLU A 74 -5.26 -8.86 0.44
N LEU A 75 -5.00 -8.89 1.75
CA LEU A 75 -5.43 -9.97 2.65
C LEU A 75 -6.94 -9.83 2.88
N GLY A 76 -7.71 -10.34 1.93
CA GLY A 76 -9.17 -10.25 1.89
C GLY A 76 -9.78 -11.42 1.12
N THR A 77 -9.32 -12.65 1.38
CA THR A 77 -10.10 -13.85 1.09
C THR A 77 -9.96 -14.79 2.29
N ARG A 78 -10.82 -14.59 3.28
CA ARG A 78 -11.25 -15.68 4.16
C ARG A 78 -12.74 -15.85 3.93
N HIS A 79 -13.09 -17.08 3.56
CA HIS A 79 -14.43 -17.60 3.35
C HIS A 79 -15.38 -17.30 4.52
#